data_AF-A0A060VPN1-F1
#
_entry.id   AF-A0A060VPN1-F1
#
_cell.length_a   1.000
_cell.length_b   1.000
_cell.length_c   1.000
_cell.angle_alpha   90.00
_cell.angle_beta   90.00
_cell.angle_gamma   90.00
#
_symmetry.space_group_name_H-M   'P 1'
#
loop_
_entity.id
_entity.type
_entity.pdbx_description
1 polymer ?
#
loop_
_entity_poly.entity_id
_entity_poly.type
_entity_poly.pdbx_seq_one_letter_code
_entity_poly.pdbx_strand_id
1 'polypeptide(L)'
;MLSVKRLPPRLFFHLKHDGMRERGTCLLSCPRGHYGTRSPHVNTCTKCREDCVSCFNRNFCTHCHQGHYLYRGRCENSCPEGLTPNTALRECNDCLVGCEVCVTRNTCTSCRAGLYLLHGQCHHTCPGGFEPDGQLMECISQVHCKVGEWGDWSLCFRRGRDYRNFVEVRRREVLRHPTLYGDPCPKVKEWRKCVIKRRLSPGRSNGKGIRPTEH
;
A
#
# COMPACT_ATOMS: atom_id res chain seq x y z
N MET A 1 -26.01 -32.29 -60.56
CA MET A 1 -25.35 -32.23 -59.23
C MET A 1 -24.13 -31.33 -59.33
N LEU A 2 -23.90 -30.43 -58.37
CA LEU A 2 -22.68 -29.63 -58.32
C LEU A 2 -21.54 -30.46 -57.74
N SER A 3 -20.57 -30.83 -58.58
CA SER A 3 -19.34 -31.49 -58.11
C SER A 3 -18.51 -30.51 -57.30
N VAL A 4 -18.56 -30.63 -55.98
CA VAL A 4 -17.69 -29.90 -55.05
C VAL A 4 -16.25 -30.34 -55.30
N LYS A 5 -15.54 -29.63 -56.18
CA LYS A 5 -14.09 -29.77 -56.38
C LYS A 5 -13.39 -29.39 -55.09
N ARG A 6 -13.21 -30.37 -54.20
CA ARG A 6 -12.49 -30.24 -52.94
C ARG A 6 -11.08 -29.78 -53.24
N LEU A 7 -10.78 -28.52 -52.98
CA LEU A 7 -9.46 -27.93 -53.26
C LEU A 7 -8.38 -28.79 -52.60
N PRO A 8 -7.27 -29.11 -53.27
CA PRO A 8 -6.17 -29.84 -52.63
C PRO A 8 -5.70 -29.04 -51.40
N PRO A 9 -5.48 -29.70 -50.25
CA PRO A 9 -5.09 -29.01 -49.03
C PRO A 9 -3.79 -28.25 -49.27
N ARG A 10 -3.79 -26.94 -48.96
CA ARG A 10 -2.59 -26.09 -49.02
C ARG A 10 -1.64 -26.44 -47.88
N LEU A 11 -0.94 -27.56 -48.01
CA LEU A 11 0.06 -28.07 -47.07
C LEU A 11 1.16 -27.04 -46.80
N PHE A 12 1.84 -27.21 -45.66
CA PHE A 12 3.04 -26.48 -45.29
C PHE A 12 4.27 -27.39 -45.42
N PHE A 13 5.29 -26.91 -46.12
CA PHE A 13 6.58 -27.56 -46.24
C PHE A 13 7.42 -27.29 -44.99
N HIS A 14 7.92 -28.34 -44.35
CA HIS A 14 8.76 -28.29 -43.16
C HIS A 14 10.07 -29.02 -43.44
N LEU A 15 11.18 -28.28 -43.37
CA LEU A 15 12.53 -28.82 -43.42
C LEU A 15 12.94 -29.30 -42.02
N LYS A 16 13.58 -30.47 -41.97
CA LYS A 16 14.27 -31.00 -40.79
C LYS A 16 15.74 -31.23 -41.12
N HIS A 17 16.63 -30.78 -40.24
CA HIS A 17 18.04 -31.16 -40.25
C HIS A 17 18.23 -32.51 -39.57
N ASP A 18 18.99 -33.40 -40.21
CA ASP A 18 19.32 -34.75 -39.78
C ASP A 18 20.82 -34.97 -40.04
N GLY A 19 21.64 -34.53 -39.07
CA GLY A 19 23.07 -34.35 -39.27
C GLY A 19 23.36 -33.34 -40.39
N MET A 20 24.09 -33.77 -41.43
CA MET A 20 24.39 -32.97 -42.62
C MET A 20 23.32 -33.07 -43.73
N ARG A 21 22.17 -33.73 -43.47
CA ARG A 21 21.11 -33.93 -44.47
C ARG A 21 19.89 -33.08 -44.13
N GLU A 22 19.23 -32.54 -45.15
CA GLU A 22 17.93 -31.89 -45.01
C GLU A 22 16.81 -32.81 -45.53
N ARG A 23 15.73 -32.94 -44.75
CA ARG A 23 14.55 -33.74 -45.12
C ARG A 23 13.30 -32.87 -45.08
N GLY A 24 12.77 -32.54 -46.26
CA GLY A 24 11.49 -31.87 -46.42
C GLY A 24 10.31 -32.80 -46.13
N THR A 25 9.28 -32.28 -45.45
CA THR A 25 8.00 -32.96 -45.21
C THR A 25 6.83 -32.00 -45.45
N CYS A 26 5.79 -32.43 -46.16
CA CYS A 26 4.56 -31.64 -46.34
C CYS A 26 3.54 -32.02 -45.27
N LEU A 27 3.07 -31.04 -44.49
CA LEU A 27 2.19 -31.24 -43.33
C LEU A 27 0.91 -30.39 -43.45
N LEU A 28 -0.18 -30.86 -42.84
CA LEU A 28 -1.44 -30.09 -42.78
C LEU A 28 -1.34 -28.87 -41.85
N SER A 29 -0.56 -29.01 -40.78
CA SER A 29 -0.25 -27.96 -39.79
C SER A 29 1.22 -28.06 -39.40
N CYS A 30 1.83 -26.95 -39.00
CA CYS A 30 3.22 -26.93 -38.56
C CYS A 30 3.40 -27.58 -37.17
N PRO A 31 4.56 -28.19 -36.89
CA PRO A 31 4.88 -28.75 -35.58
C PRO A 31 5.07 -27.64 -34.52
N ARG A 32 5.14 -28.03 -33.23
CA ARG A 32 5.53 -27.13 -32.14
C ARG A 32 6.89 -26.46 -32.44
N GLY A 33 7.08 -25.25 -31.90
CA GLY A 33 8.22 -24.39 -32.24
C GLY A 33 8.22 -23.82 -33.66
N HIS A 34 7.14 -23.99 -34.46
CA HIS A 34 7.02 -23.45 -35.81
C HIS A 34 5.63 -22.84 -36.07
N TYR A 35 5.59 -21.80 -36.91
CA TYR A 35 4.36 -21.19 -37.41
C TYR A 35 4.27 -21.32 -38.95
N GLY A 36 3.05 -21.26 -39.48
CA GLY A 36 2.80 -21.44 -40.92
C GLY A 36 2.85 -20.13 -41.70
N THR A 37 3.96 -19.89 -42.40
CA THR A 37 4.07 -18.79 -43.38
C THR A 37 3.42 -19.21 -44.70
N ARG A 38 2.49 -18.40 -45.24
CA ARG A 38 1.88 -18.64 -46.56
C ARG A 38 2.48 -17.69 -47.59
N SER A 39 2.78 -18.20 -48.80
CA SER A 39 3.22 -17.38 -49.95
C SER A 39 2.45 -17.77 -51.22
N PRO A 40 2.59 -17.04 -52.34
CA PRO A 40 1.97 -17.39 -53.61
C PRO A 40 2.42 -18.75 -54.17
N HIS A 41 3.64 -19.20 -53.84
CA HIS A 41 4.28 -20.38 -54.45
C HIS A 41 4.28 -21.60 -53.54
N VAL A 42 4.60 -21.41 -52.25
CA VAL A 42 4.71 -22.47 -51.24
C VAL A 42 4.33 -21.93 -49.85
N ASN A 43 3.66 -22.74 -49.03
CA ASN A 43 3.56 -22.42 -47.59
C ASN A 43 4.67 -23.17 -46.86
N THR A 44 5.32 -22.53 -45.89
CA THR A 44 6.49 -23.07 -45.20
C THR A 44 6.32 -22.96 -43.69
N CYS A 45 6.73 -23.99 -42.96
CA CYS A 45 6.82 -23.94 -41.50
C CYS A 45 8.10 -23.22 -41.09
N THR A 46 7.96 -21.99 -40.59
CA THR A 46 9.05 -21.16 -40.11
C THR A 46 9.23 -21.35 -38.60
N LYS A 47 10.47 -21.55 -38.13
CA LYS A 47 10.78 -21.66 -36.69
C LYS A 47 10.31 -20.40 -35.94
N CYS A 48 9.81 -20.56 -34.72
CA CYS A 48 9.63 -19.47 -33.78
C CYS A 48 10.99 -18.87 -33.36
N ARG A 49 10.97 -17.76 -32.62
CA ARG A 49 12.18 -17.23 -31.98
C ARG A 49 12.69 -18.19 -30.89
N GLU A 50 13.96 -18.05 -30.53
CA GLU A 50 14.65 -18.95 -29.58
C GLU A 50 14.06 -18.88 -28.15
N ASP A 51 13.53 -17.71 -27.78
CA ASP A 51 12.80 -17.42 -26.54
C ASP A 51 11.40 -18.07 -26.46
N CYS A 52 10.89 -18.62 -27.57
CA CYS A 52 9.49 -18.95 -27.75
C CYS A 52 9.19 -20.42 -28.15
N VAL A 53 8.48 -21.15 -27.28
CA VAL A 53 8.08 -22.57 -27.46
C VAL A 53 6.99 -22.74 -28.54
N SER A 54 6.07 -21.79 -28.61
CA SER A 54 5.03 -21.77 -29.64
C SER A 54 4.60 -20.34 -29.97
N CYS A 55 4.42 -20.06 -31.25
CA CYS A 55 4.09 -18.73 -31.76
C CYS A 55 3.00 -18.79 -32.82
N PHE A 56 2.22 -17.71 -32.92
CA PHE A 56 1.27 -17.49 -34.02
C PHE A 56 2.00 -16.93 -35.25
N ASN A 57 3.01 -16.08 -35.04
CA ASN A 57 3.96 -15.61 -36.06
C ASN A 57 5.28 -15.18 -35.39
N ARG A 58 6.30 -14.80 -36.19
CA ARG A 58 7.64 -14.37 -35.73
C ARG A 58 7.67 -13.27 -34.66
N ASN A 59 6.62 -12.46 -34.57
CA ASN A 59 6.48 -11.33 -33.64
C ASN A 59 5.43 -11.57 -32.55
N PHE A 60 4.73 -12.71 -32.56
CA PHE A 60 3.68 -13.05 -31.59
C PHE A 60 3.85 -14.47 -31.07
N CYS A 61 4.57 -14.60 -29.96
CA CYS A 61 4.65 -15.80 -29.15
C CYS A 61 3.35 -16.04 -28.37
N THR A 62 3.07 -17.31 -28.05
CA THR A 62 1.94 -17.74 -27.21
C THR A 62 2.39 -18.58 -26.00
N HIS A 63 3.64 -19.03 -25.94
CA HIS A 63 4.21 -19.71 -24.77
C HIS A 63 5.74 -19.58 -24.78
N CYS A 64 6.33 -19.10 -23.68
CA CYS A 64 7.77 -18.84 -23.57
C CYS A 64 8.58 -20.06 -23.12
N HIS A 65 9.87 -20.06 -23.41
CA HIS A 65 10.82 -20.97 -22.79
C HIS A 65 10.99 -20.66 -21.29
N GLN A 66 11.59 -21.57 -20.53
CA GLN A 66 11.83 -21.36 -19.10
C GLN A 66 12.81 -20.19 -18.88
N GLY A 67 12.64 -19.45 -17.78
CA GLY A 67 13.40 -18.24 -17.50
C GLY A 67 12.93 -16.98 -18.24
N HIS A 68 11.89 -17.07 -19.07
CA HIS A 68 11.30 -15.94 -19.79
C HIS A 68 9.80 -15.82 -19.46
N TYR A 69 9.26 -14.60 -19.57
CA TYR A 69 7.86 -14.27 -19.28
C TYR A 69 7.18 -13.65 -20.50
N LEU A 70 5.96 -14.09 -20.81
CA LEU A 70 5.16 -13.60 -21.93
C LEU A 70 4.57 -12.22 -21.59
N TYR A 71 4.91 -11.22 -22.41
CA TYR A 71 4.39 -9.86 -22.36
C TYR A 71 4.07 -9.36 -23.77
N ARG A 72 2.80 -8.98 -24.01
CA ARG A 72 2.31 -8.45 -25.31
C ARG A 72 2.76 -9.25 -26.55
N GLY A 73 2.81 -10.58 -26.44
CA GLY A 73 3.23 -11.48 -27.53
C GLY A 73 4.75 -11.65 -27.71
N ARG A 74 5.58 -11.18 -26.77
CA ARG A 74 7.03 -11.43 -26.73
C ARG A 74 7.43 -12.09 -25.42
N CYS A 75 8.57 -12.78 -25.41
CA CYS A 75 9.14 -13.40 -24.22
C CYS A 75 10.31 -12.55 -23.73
N GLU A 76 10.17 -11.96 -22.56
CA GLU A 76 11.15 -11.08 -21.95
C GLU A 76 11.79 -11.79 -20.74
N ASN A 77 13.08 -11.54 -20.46
CA ASN A 77 13.80 -12.19 -19.34
C ASN A 77 13.27 -11.76 -17.97
N SER A 78 12.65 -10.58 -17.91
CA SER A 78 12.03 -9.98 -16.73
C SER A 78 10.81 -9.18 -17.18
N CYS A 79 9.79 -9.07 -16.33
CA CYS A 79 8.66 -8.20 -16.62
C CYS A 79 9.09 -6.72 -16.58
N PRO A 80 8.53 -5.87 -17.46
CA PRO A 80 8.78 -4.43 -17.39
C PRO A 80 8.09 -3.79 -16.18
N GLU A 81 8.47 -2.55 -15.88
CA GLU A 81 7.96 -1.78 -14.74
C GLU A 81 6.42 -1.72 -14.73
N GLY A 82 5.83 -1.84 -13.53
CA GLY A 82 4.38 -1.93 -13.33
C GLY A 82 3.74 -3.29 -13.61
N LEU A 83 4.53 -4.32 -13.93
CA LEU A 83 4.07 -5.71 -14.07
C LEU A 83 4.85 -6.68 -13.18
N THR A 84 4.22 -7.79 -12.80
CA THR A 84 4.80 -8.82 -11.93
C THR A 84 4.91 -10.19 -12.62
N PRO A 85 6.01 -10.94 -12.38
CA PRO A 85 6.23 -12.25 -12.99
C PRO A 85 5.29 -13.31 -12.41
N ASN A 86 4.43 -13.88 -13.26
CA ASN A 86 3.62 -15.04 -12.95
C ASN A 86 4.41 -16.31 -13.28
N THR A 87 5.15 -16.86 -12.32
CA THR A 87 6.01 -18.05 -12.53
C THR A 87 5.23 -19.31 -12.91
N ALA A 88 3.94 -19.41 -12.53
CA ALA A 88 3.08 -20.55 -12.85
C ALA A 88 2.62 -20.55 -14.32
N LEU A 89 2.24 -19.38 -14.86
CA LEU A 89 1.82 -19.24 -16.26
C LEU A 89 2.95 -18.83 -17.22
N ARG A 90 4.09 -18.37 -16.67
CA ARG A 90 5.21 -17.75 -17.41
C ARG A 90 4.77 -16.53 -18.20
N GLU A 91 3.99 -15.68 -17.54
CA GLU A 91 3.38 -14.46 -18.08
C GLU A 91 3.71 -13.25 -17.19
N CYS A 92 3.63 -12.04 -17.74
CA CYS A 92 3.66 -10.81 -16.95
C CYS A 92 2.23 -10.37 -16.62
N ASN A 93 1.87 -10.39 -15.34
CA ASN A 93 0.58 -9.90 -14.85
C ASN A 93 0.68 -8.38 -14.57
N ASP A 94 -0.36 -7.63 -14.91
CA ASP A 94 -0.55 -6.28 -14.37
C ASP A 94 -0.71 -6.29 -12.84
N CYS A 95 -0.33 -5.20 -12.18
CA CYS A 95 -0.64 -4.94 -10.77
C CYS A 95 -2.16 -4.81 -10.51
N LEU A 96 -2.57 -4.81 -9.23
CA LEU A 96 -3.95 -4.54 -8.83
C LEU A 96 -4.44 -3.17 -9.36
N VAL A 97 -5.76 -3.03 -9.51
CA VAL A 97 -6.40 -1.76 -9.92
C VAL A 97 -6.00 -0.64 -8.96
N GLY A 98 -5.68 0.55 -9.50
CA GLY A 98 -5.20 1.71 -8.75
C GLY A 98 -3.70 1.70 -8.43
N CYS A 99 -3.04 0.55 -8.51
CA CYS A 99 -1.59 0.43 -8.37
C CYS A 99 -0.85 0.80 -9.67
N GLU A 100 0.34 1.34 -9.53
CA GLU A 100 1.28 1.67 -10.62
C GLU A 100 2.51 0.76 -10.60
N VAL A 101 3.13 0.55 -9.43
CA VAL A 101 4.27 -0.36 -9.25
C VAL A 101 4.01 -1.29 -8.08
N CYS A 102 4.26 -2.60 -8.25
CA CYS A 102 4.02 -3.61 -7.22
C CYS A 102 5.11 -4.71 -7.21
N VAL A 103 5.37 -5.27 -6.03
CA VAL A 103 6.31 -6.40 -5.84
C VAL A 103 5.60 -7.74 -6.09
N THR A 104 4.34 -7.83 -5.70
CA THR A 104 3.42 -8.91 -6.07
C THR A 104 2.13 -8.30 -6.59
N ARG A 105 1.32 -9.06 -7.33
CA ARG A 105 0.00 -8.62 -7.83
C ARG A 105 -0.87 -7.92 -6.76
N ASN A 106 -0.72 -8.29 -5.49
CA ASN A 106 -1.50 -7.75 -4.36
C ASN A 106 -0.66 -6.89 -3.38
N THR A 107 0.60 -6.57 -3.70
CA THR A 107 1.52 -5.82 -2.83
C THR A 107 2.11 -4.64 -3.59
N CYS A 108 1.38 -3.52 -3.56
CA CYS A 108 1.72 -2.28 -4.22
C CYS A 108 2.85 -1.52 -3.49
N THR A 109 3.63 -0.75 -4.23
CA THR A 109 4.70 0.15 -3.73
C THR A 109 4.63 1.56 -4.34
N SER A 110 3.91 1.76 -5.45
CA SER A 110 3.50 3.10 -5.93
C SER A 110 2.06 3.06 -6.38
N CYS A 111 1.24 4.00 -5.89
CA CYS A 111 -0.15 4.16 -6.29
C CYS A 111 -0.29 5.23 -7.38
N ARG A 112 -1.25 5.04 -8.29
CA ARG A 112 -1.53 6.04 -9.34
C ARG A 112 -1.99 7.35 -8.70
N ALA A 113 -1.73 8.46 -9.38
CA ALA A 113 -2.12 9.81 -8.94
C ALA A 113 -3.60 9.86 -8.49
N GLY A 114 -3.84 10.41 -7.29
CA GLY A 114 -5.18 10.46 -6.67
C GLY A 114 -5.57 9.21 -5.85
N LEU A 115 -4.63 8.31 -5.57
CA LEU A 115 -4.76 7.26 -4.55
C LEU A 115 -3.59 7.32 -3.56
N TYR A 116 -3.87 6.96 -2.31
CA TYR A 116 -2.90 6.92 -1.21
C TYR A 116 -2.52 5.48 -0.88
N LEU A 117 -1.23 5.21 -0.66
CA LEU A 117 -0.71 3.90 -0.28
C LEU A 117 -0.93 3.61 1.21
N LEU A 118 -1.41 2.42 1.54
CA LEU A 118 -1.50 1.90 2.90
C LEU A 118 -1.30 0.38 2.92
N HIS A 119 -0.35 -0.12 3.69
CA HIS A 119 -0.07 -1.57 3.86
C HIS A 119 0.01 -2.37 2.53
N GLY A 120 0.51 -1.74 1.45
CA GLY A 120 0.61 -2.35 0.13
C GLY A 120 -0.67 -2.30 -0.73
N GLN A 121 -1.68 -1.51 -0.34
CA GLN A 121 -2.92 -1.30 -1.09
C GLN A 121 -3.15 0.19 -1.37
N CYS A 122 -3.86 0.51 -2.46
CA CYS A 122 -4.14 1.88 -2.87
C CYS A 122 -5.59 2.27 -2.57
N HIS A 123 -5.78 3.38 -1.86
CA HIS A 123 -7.10 3.84 -1.42
C HIS A 123 -7.39 5.26 -1.93
N HIS A 124 -8.60 5.51 -2.43
CA HIS A 124 -9.05 6.87 -2.77
C HIS A 124 -9.27 7.74 -1.52
N THR A 125 -9.63 7.12 -0.40
CA THR A 125 -9.77 7.76 0.92
C THR A 125 -9.17 6.82 1.96
N CYS A 126 -8.32 7.34 2.84
CA CYS A 126 -7.71 6.53 3.89
C CYS A 126 -8.77 5.97 4.86
N PRO A 127 -8.63 4.70 5.32
CA PRO A 127 -9.54 4.12 6.30
C PRO A 127 -9.38 4.77 7.68
N GLY A 128 -10.39 4.60 8.55
CA GLY A 128 -10.40 5.23 9.88
C GLY A 128 -9.17 4.92 10.72
N GLY A 129 -8.65 5.92 11.43
CA GLY A 129 -7.35 5.86 12.10
C GLY A 129 -6.17 6.29 11.23
N PHE A 130 -6.41 6.69 9.98
CA PHE A 130 -5.40 7.23 9.05
C PHE A 130 -5.89 8.49 8.34
N GLU A 131 -4.96 9.36 7.96
CA GLU A 131 -5.20 10.57 7.19
C GLU A 131 -4.28 10.66 5.96
N PRO A 132 -4.70 11.30 4.86
CA PRO A 132 -3.92 11.37 3.62
C PRO A 132 -2.77 12.36 3.72
N ASP A 133 -1.53 11.90 3.48
CA ASP A 133 -0.39 12.78 3.27
C ASP A 133 -0.16 13.02 1.77
N GLY A 134 -0.29 14.28 1.35
CA GLY A 134 -0.15 14.70 -0.05
C GLY A 134 1.29 14.96 -0.52
N GLN A 135 2.31 14.82 0.33
CA GLN A 135 3.73 14.87 -0.04
C GLN A 135 4.29 13.47 -0.24
N LEU A 136 3.88 12.52 0.62
CA LEU A 136 4.27 11.10 0.55
C LEU A 136 3.37 10.28 -0.40
N MET A 137 2.13 10.74 -0.65
CA MET A 137 1.06 9.94 -1.29
C MET A 137 0.73 8.66 -0.49
N GLU A 138 0.82 8.74 0.84
CA GLU A 138 0.58 7.64 1.78
C GLU A 138 -0.54 7.99 2.76
N CYS A 139 -1.16 6.98 3.36
CA CYS A 139 -2.06 7.14 4.50
C CYS A 139 -1.24 7.07 5.81
N ILE A 140 -0.97 8.23 6.42
CA ILE A 140 -0.25 8.31 7.70
C ILE A 140 -1.22 8.09 8.88
N SER A 141 -0.71 7.59 10.00
CA SER A 141 -1.54 7.28 11.17
C SER A 141 -2.08 8.53 11.86
N GLN A 142 -3.39 8.58 12.11
CA GLN A 142 -4.08 9.67 12.77
C GLN A 142 -3.55 9.89 14.20
N VAL A 143 -3.11 11.11 14.51
CA VAL A 143 -2.50 11.43 15.81
C VAL A 143 -3.55 12.10 16.69
N HIS A 144 -4.10 11.35 17.65
CA HIS A 144 -5.00 11.90 18.68
C HIS A 144 -4.21 12.63 19.77
N CYS A 145 -4.74 13.73 20.32
CA CYS A 145 -4.04 14.51 21.34
C CYS A 145 -3.82 13.71 22.64
N LYS A 146 -2.57 13.66 23.13
CA LYS A 146 -2.23 13.10 24.45
C LYS A 146 -1.87 14.23 25.40
N VAL A 147 -2.49 14.23 26.59
CA VAL A 147 -2.19 15.15 27.68
C VAL A 147 -1.52 14.41 28.84
N GLY A 148 -0.77 15.15 29.65
CA GLY A 148 -0.11 14.61 30.83
C GLY A 148 -1.05 14.43 32.02
N GLU A 149 -0.46 14.01 33.14
CA GLU A 149 -1.13 14.02 34.43
C GLU A 149 -1.46 15.44 34.89
N TRP A 150 -2.38 15.53 35.84
CA TRP A 150 -2.74 16.80 36.45
C TRP A 150 -1.69 17.24 37.45
N GLY A 151 -1.04 18.38 37.17
CA GLY A 151 -0.22 19.07 38.16
C GLY A 151 -1.05 19.57 39.35
N ASP A 152 -0.34 20.02 40.38
CA ASP A 152 -0.95 20.51 41.61
C ASP A 152 -1.91 21.69 41.42
N TRP A 153 -2.77 21.87 42.41
CA TRP A 153 -3.68 23.01 42.49
C TRP A 153 -2.92 24.27 42.92
N SER A 154 -3.15 25.38 42.23
CA SER A 154 -2.62 26.68 42.63
C SER A 154 -3.07 27.06 44.04
N LEU A 155 -2.36 28.00 44.66
CA LEU A 155 -2.89 28.72 45.82
C LEU A 155 -4.28 29.30 45.49
N CYS A 156 -5.15 29.35 46.49
CA CYS A 156 -6.53 29.84 46.38
C CYS A 156 -6.58 31.36 46.12
N PHE A 157 -7.20 31.81 45.03
CA PHE A 157 -7.25 33.22 44.60
C PHE A 157 -8.64 33.71 44.18
N ARG A 158 -8.87 35.03 44.26
CA ARG A 158 -10.16 35.64 43.89
C ARG A 158 -10.33 35.69 42.36
N ARG A 159 -11.47 35.22 41.84
CA ARG A 159 -11.81 35.26 40.41
C ARG A 159 -12.99 36.19 40.15
N GLY A 160 -12.73 37.32 39.49
CA GLY A 160 -13.74 38.34 39.17
C GLY A 160 -13.90 39.38 40.28
N ARG A 161 -15.03 40.12 40.25
CA ARG A 161 -15.31 41.24 41.17
C ARG A 161 -15.99 40.83 42.47
N ASP A 162 -16.58 39.63 42.55
CA ASP A 162 -17.20 39.11 43.77
C ASP A 162 -16.13 38.80 44.83
N TYR A 163 -16.30 39.38 46.02
CA TYR A 163 -15.43 39.21 47.18
C TYR A 163 -15.50 37.81 47.81
N ARG A 164 -16.51 36.99 47.50
CA ARG A 164 -16.66 35.61 47.98
C ARG A 164 -16.23 34.55 46.96
N ASN A 165 -16.00 34.93 45.69
CA ASN A 165 -15.68 33.97 44.62
C ASN A 165 -14.17 33.67 44.56
N PHE A 166 -13.73 32.75 45.42
CA PHE A 166 -12.37 32.21 45.41
C PHE A 166 -12.31 30.86 44.69
N VAL A 167 -11.27 30.69 43.87
CA VAL A 167 -10.98 29.47 43.12
C VAL A 167 -9.50 29.14 43.15
N GLU A 168 -9.20 27.87 42.94
CA GLU A 168 -7.87 27.39 42.60
C GLU A 168 -7.92 26.74 41.21
N VAL A 169 -6.80 26.80 40.49
CA VAL A 169 -6.68 26.27 39.13
C VAL A 169 -5.55 25.26 39.10
N ARG A 170 -5.78 24.12 38.44
CA ARG A 170 -4.71 23.20 38.06
C ARG A 170 -4.57 23.13 36.54
N ARG A 171 -3.39 22.69 36.10
CA ARG A 171 -3.04 22.59 34.67
C ARG A 171 -2.42 21.23 34.40
N ARG A 172 -2.52 20.80 33.15
CA ARG A 172 -1.76 19.67 32.60
C ARG A 172 -1.26 20.02 31.22
N GLU A 173 -0.13 19.45 30.85
CA GLU A 173 0.55 19.75 29.59
C GLU A 173 0.02 18.87 28.46
N VAL A 174 0.24 19.32 27.22
CA VAL A 174 -0.01 18.52 26.01
C VAL A 174 1.29 17.76 25.71
N LEU A 175 1.29 16.45 25.91
CA LEU A 175 2.44 15.58 25.62
C LEU A 175 2.54 15.24 24.13
N ARG A 176 1.41 15.27 23.41
CA ARG A 176 1.33 15.08 21.96
C ARG A 176 0.17 15.89 21.42
N HIS A 177 0.46 16.82 20.51
CA HIS A 177 -0.57 17.56 19.79
C HIS A 177 -1.31 16.64 18.79
N PRO A 178 -2.57 16.94 18.45
CA PRO A 178 -3.27 16.20 17.42
C PRO A 178 -2.86 16.65 16.02
N THR A 179 -3.03 15.76 15.03
CA THR A 179 -3.04 16.12 13.61
C THR A 179 -4.37 16.78 13.19
N LEU A 180 -4.51 17.18 11.91
CA LEU A 180 -5.68 17.91 11.41
C LEU A 180 -6.99 17.14 11.62
N TYR A 181 -6.95 15.82 11.43
CA TYR A 181 -8.10 14.94 11.64
C TYR A 181 -8.13 14.29 13.04
N GLY A 182 -7.11 14.52 13.87
CA GLY A 182 -6.98 13.94 15.22
C GLY A 182 -7.91 14.57 16.26
N ASP A 183 -8.27 13.80 17.30
CA ASP A 183 -9.16 14.30 18.36
C ASP A 183 -8.58 15.53 19.09
N PRO A 184 -9.38 16.59 19.32
CA PRO A 184 -8.94 17.80 19.98
C PRO A 184 -8.58 17.55 21.45
N CYS A 185 -7.60 18.30 21.96
CA CYS A 185 -7.06 18.05 23.30
C CYS A 185 -8.11 18.14 24.41
N PRO A 186 -8.26 17.09 25.26
CA PRO A 186 -9.16 17.15 26.41
C PRO A 186 -8.67 18.19 27.41
N LYS A 187 -9.62 18.81 28.13
CA LYS A 187 -9.42 20.00 29.01
C LYS A 187 -8.04 20.04 29.69
N VAL A 188 -7.22 21.03 29.33
CA VAL A 188 -5.84 21.23 29.86
C VAL A 188 -5.78 22.13 31.11
N LYS A 189 -6.90 22.76 31.49
CA LYS A 189 -7.03 23.60 32.69
C LYS A 189 -8.34 23.25 33.39
N GLU A 190 -8.29 23.12 34.72
CA GLU A 190 -9.45 22.82 35.55
C GLU A 190 -9.51 23.79 36.74
N TRP A 191 -10.73 24.12 37.18
CA TRP A 191 -11.00 25.11 38.20
C TRP A 191 -11.93 24.52 39.27
N ARG A 192 -11.65 24.73 40.55
CA ARG A 192 -12.58 24.41 41.64
C ARG A 192 -12.66 25.56 42.65
N LYS A 193 -13.78 25.63 43.38
CA LYS A 193 -13.96 26.61 44.46
C LYS A 193 -13.07 26.24 45.65
N CYS A 194 -12.55 27.25 46.33
CA CYS A 194 -11.72 27.11 47.52
C CYS A 194 -12.10 28.17 48.56
N VAL A 195 -11.59 28.06 49.79
CA VAL A 195 -11.80 29.06 50.85
C VAL A 195 -10.47 29.45 51.48
N ILE A 196 -10.18 30.75 51.54
CA ILE A 196 -9.00 31.25 52.23
C ILE A 196 -9.22 31.16 53.75
N LYS A 197 -8.75 30.07 54.36
CA LYS A 197 -8.61 29.98 55.82
C LYS A 197 -7.57 31.01 56.26
N ARG A 198 -8.03 32.17 56.76
CA ARG A 198 -7.16 33.17 57.39
C ARG A 198 -6.41 32.49 58.54
N ARG A 199 -5.08 32.42 58.47
CA ARG A 199 -4.28 32.14 59.67
C ARG A 199 -4.54 33.29 60.66
N LEU A 200 -5.02 32.96 61.85
CA LEU A 200 -4.88 33.85 63.00
C LEU A 200 -3.38 33.93 63.33
N SER A 201 -2.86 35.14 63.49
CA SER A 201 -1.50 35.36 63.97
C SER A 201 -1.33 34.74 65.36
N PRO A 202 -0.14 34.21 65.73
CA PRO A 202 0.10 33.66 67.06
C PRO A 202 0.09 34.77 68.12
N GLY A 203 -1.11 35.04 68.65
CA GLY A 203 -1.36 36.10 69.62
C GLY A 203 -0.95 35.73 71.04
N ARG A 204 0.31 36.05 71.40
CA ARG A 204 0.73 36.47 72.75
C ARG A 204 0.14 35.64 73.92
N SER A 205 0.55 34.38 74.04
CA SER A 205 0.24 33.56 75.21
C SER A 205 0.87 34.15 76.49
N ASN A 206 0.04 34.65 77.39
CA ASN A 206 0.45 35.20 78.68
C ASN A 206 -0.48 34.67 79.78
N GLY A 207 0.04 33.88 80.73
CA GLY A 207 -0.73 33.40 81.88
C GLY A 207 -0.57 31.91 82.22
N LYS A 208 0.20 31.65 83.28
CA LYS A 208 -0.03 30.67 84.36
C LYS A 208 -0.64 29.30 83.99
N GLY A 209 0.20 28.27 84.06
CA GLY A 209 -0.14 26.87 83.77
C GLY A 209 -0.83 26.07 84.89
N ILE A 210 -0.77 24.74 84.74
CA ILE A 210 -1.10 23.68 85.70
C ILE A 210 -0.20 22.45 85.41
N ARG A 211 0.22 21.76 86.48
CA ARG A 211 0.77 20.38 86.62
C ARG A 211 0.18 19.83 87.95
N PRO A 212 0.24 18.52 88.32
CA PRO A 212 0.84 17.33 87.69
C PRO A 212 -0.22 16.61 86.79
N THR A 213 -0.36 15.29 86.54
CA THR A 213 0.25 13.98 86.94
C THR A 213 0.38 13.12 85.66
N GLU A 214 1.32 12.16 85.51
CA GLU A 214 1.54 10.83 86.15
C GLU A 214 0.46 9.77 85.86
N HIS A 215 0.81 8.82 84.97
CA HIS A 215 1.25 7.50 85.40
C HIS A 215 2.37 6.98 84.49
#